data_AF-F3PY14-F1
#
_entry.id   AF-F3PY14-F1
#
_cell.length_a   1.000
_cell.length_b   1.000
_cell.length_c   1.000
_cell.angle_alpha   90.00
_cell.angle_beta   90.00
_cell.angle_gamma   90.00
#
_symmetry.space_group_name_H-M   'P 1'
#
loop_
_entity.id
_entity.type
_entity.pdbx_description
1 polymer ?
#
loop_
_entity_poly.entity_id
_entity_poly.type
_entity_poly.pdbx_seq_one_letter_code
_entity_poly.pdbx_strand_id
1 'polypeptide(L)' 'MNKNCLHPFLAAYIERVRKEKKRTIEELCTDAHISTKTYACIKKGRM' A
#
# COMPACT_ATOMS: atom_id res chain seq x y z
N MET A 1 -3.30 17.78 16.94
CA MET A 1 -4.15 17.00 16.01
C MET A 1 -3.26 16.37 14.95
N ASN A 2 -2.95 15.08 15.03
CA ASN A 2 -2.70 14.22 13.86
C ASN A 2 -2.61 12.77 14.37
N LYS A 3 -3.76 12.14 14.60
CA LYS A 3 -3.78 10.71 14.91
C LYS A 3 -3.64 9.99 13.56
N ASN A 4 -2.46 9.47 13.27
CA ASN A 4 -2.14 8.59 12.13
C ASN A 4 -2.96 7.28 12.20
N CYS A 5 -4.29 7.36 12.16
CA CYS A 5 -5.21 6.24 12.37
C CYS A 5 -5.57 5.49 11.08
N LEU A 6 -4.94 5.79 9.95
CA LEU A 6 -5.24 5.15 8.64
C LEU A 6 -4.33 3.97 8.28
N HIS A 7 -3.28 3.71 9.06
CA HIS A 7 -2.14 2.94 8.56
C HIS A 7 -2.30 1.40 8.45
N PRO A 8 -3.04 0.69 9.32
CA PRO A 8 -3.26 -0.75 9.16
C PRO A 8 -4.36 -1.08 8.14
N PHE A 9 -5.41 -0.24 8.06
CA PHE A 9 -6.52 -0.45 7.13
C PHE A 9 -6.11 -0.21 5.68
N LEU A 10 -5.26 0.79 5.41
CA LEU A 10 -4.78 1.06 4.06
C LEU A 10 -3.91 -0.08 3.53
N ALA A 11 -2.99 -0.62 4.34
CA ALA A 11 -2.17 -1.77 3.96
C ALA A 11 -3.04 -3.01 3.66
N ALA A 12 -4.03 -3.29 4.51
CA ALA A 12 -4.97 -4.40 4.31
C ALA A 12 -5.83 -4.22 3.06
N TYR A 13 -6.30 -3.00 2.79
CA TYR A 13 -7.07 -2.66 1.59
C TYR A 13 -6.23 -2.87 0.32
N ILE A 14 -4.99 -2.39 0.30
CA ILE A 14 -4.10 -2.56 -0.85
C ILE A 14 -3.79 -4.04 -1.11
N GLU A 15 -3.54 -4.84 -0.06
CA GLU A 15 -3.35 -6.30 -0.23
C GLU A 15 -4.62 -7.00 -0.73
N ARG A 16 -5.80 -6.54 -0.33
CA ARG A 16 -7.08 -7.07 -0.82
C ARG A 16 -7.27 -6.76 -2.30
N VAL A 17 -7.11 -5.49 -2.69
CA VAL A 17 -7.21 -5.05 -4.09
C VAL A 17 -6.18 -5.77 -4.97
N ARG A 18 -4.96 -5.98 -4.47
CA ARG A 18 -3.92 -6.76 -5.15
C ARG A 18 -4.39 -8.19 -5.45
N LYS A 19 -4.95 -8.88 -4.44
CA LYS A 19 -5.48 -10.25 -4.58
C LYS A 19 -6.68 -10.30 -5.53
N GLU A 20 -7.61 -9.36 -5.40
CA GLU A 20 -8.82 -9.30 -6.25
C GLU A 20 -8.46 -9.05 -7.71
N LYS A 21 -7.54 -8.12 -8.00
CA LYS A 21 -7.11 -7.80 -9.36
C LYS A 21 -6.03 -8.73 -9.93
N LYS A 22 -5.54 -9.69 -9.14
CA LYS A 22 -4.40 -10.57 -9.47
C LYS A 22 -3.17 -9.81 -10.01
N ARG A 23 -2.95 -8.59 -9.51
CA ARG A 23 -1.81 -7.74 -9.93
C ARG A 23 -0.58 -8.01 -9.07
N THR A 24 0.58 -7.81 -9.65
CA THR A 24 1.85 -7.82 -8.91
C THR A 24 2.02 -6.51 -8.11
N ILE A 25 2.90 -6.51 -7.11
CA ILE A 25 3.24 -5.28 -6.37
C ILE A 25 3.85 -4.26 -7.33
N GLU A 26 4.66 -4.73 -8.28
CA GLU A 26 5.36 -3.88 -9.25
C GLU A 26 4.36 -3.14 -10.14
N GLU A 27 3.36 -3.83 -10.70
CA GLU A 27 2.30 -3.18 -11.48
C GLU A 27 1.52 -2.15 -10.67
N LEU A 28 1.19 -2.45 -9.41
CA LEU A 28 0.54 -1.49 -8.51
C LEU A 28 1.42 -0.27 -8.23
N CYS A 29 2.72 -0.48 -8.05
CA CYS A 29 3.67 0.58 -7.81
C CYS A 29 3.86 1.45 -9.06
N THR A 30 3.92 0.84 -10.24
CA THR A 30 3.99 1.54 -11.54
C THR A 30 2.74 2.38 -11.79
N ASP A 31 1.55 1.79 -11.60
CA ASP A 31 0.25 2.47 -11.80
C ASP A 31 0.07 3.65 -10.83
N ALA A 32 0.50 3.49 -9.57
CA ALA A 32 0.47 4.55 -8.56
C ALA A 32 1.67 5.51 -8.61
N HIS A 33 2.61 5.33 -9.55
CA HIS A 33 3.85 6.11 -9.64
C HIS A 33 4.64 6.19 -8.33
N ILE A 34 4.67 5.09 -7.57
CA ILE A 34 5.44 4.97 -6.33
C ILE A 34 6.52 3.91 -6.46
N SER A 35 7.57 4.03 -5.64
CA SER A 35 8.56 2.95 -5.52
C SER A 35 8.02 1.81 -4.66
N THR A 36 8.48 0.58 -4.93
CA THR A 36 8.23 -0.59 -4.08
C THR A 36 8.73 -0.39 -2.63
N LYS A 37 9.75 0.45 -2.42
CA LYS A 37 10.18 0.88 -1.07
C LYS A 37 9.09 1.68 -0.36
N THR A 38 8.45 2.61 -1.07
CA THR A 38 7.34 3.40 -0.54
C THR A 38 6.15 2.50 -0.19
N TYR A 39 5.82 1.55 -1.07
CA TYR A 39 4.82 0.51 -0.78
C TYR A 39 5.17 -0.28 0.50
N ALA A 40 6.43 -0.67 0.69
CA ALA A 40 6.87 -1.37 1.89
C ALA A 40 6.75 -0.51 3.16
N CYS A 41 6.99 0.80 3.08
CA CYS A 41 6.75 1.74 4.18
C CYS A 41 5.25 1.87 4.50
N ILE A 42 4.40 1.98 3.47
CA ILE A 42 2.93 2.00 3.57
C ILE A 42 2.40 0.69 4.18
N LYS A 43 2.99 -0.46 3.83
CA LYS A 43 2.63 -1.73 4.43
C LYS A 43 3.02 -1.80 5.91
N LYS A 44 4.09 -1.12 6.32
CA LYS A 44 4.71 -1.26 7.65
C LYS A 44 4.23 -0.29 8.72
N GLY A 45 3.31 0.62 8.45
CA GLY A 45 2.96 1.61 9.48
C GLY A 45 3.81 2.89 9.46
N ARG A 46 4.74 3.06 8.51
CA ARG A 46 5.89 3.97 8.63
C ARG A 46 5.88 5.19 7.70
N MET A 47 4.71 5.63 7.24
CA MET A 47 4.58 6.82 6.39
C MET A 47 4.17 8.05 7.21
#